data_AF-A0A1V3L3S7-F1
#
_entry.id   AF-A0A1V3L3S7-F1
#
_cell.length_a   1.000
_cell.length_b   1.000
_cell.length_c   1.000
_cell.angle_alpha   90.00
_cell.angle_beta   90.00
_cell.angle_gamma   90.00
#
_symmetry.space_group_name_H-M   'P 1'
#
loop_
_entity.id
_entity.type
_entity.pdbx_description
1 polymer ?
#
loop_
_entity_poly.entity_id
_entity_poly.type
_entity_poly.pdbx_seq_one_letter_code
_entity_poly.pdbx_strand_id
1 'polypeptide(L)'
;MNEIHISLPYSFFAELFGKYVHDNFNANSADERLRAIEQVRKYWLLLDSEQREFIIKQATKQARYYGEFKELLDWIETHRNQYQPTPQPLNAFVELPVVDTNKSN
;
A
#
# COMPACT_ATOMS: atom_id res chain seq x y z
N MET A 1 -2.78 1.23 -21.19
CA MET A 1 -1.68 0.50 -20.52
C MET A 1 -2.19 -0.91 -20.30
N ASN A 2 -1.48 -1.95 -20.73
CA ASN A 2 -1.90 -3.33 -20.47
C ASN A 2 -1.52 -3.68 -19.04
N GLU A 3 -2.49 -4.00 -18.20
CA GLU A 3 -2.26 -4.38 -16.80
C GLU A 3 -2.10 -5.90 -16.69
N ILE A 4 -1.18 -6.35 -15.84
CA ILE A 4 -1.02 -7.77 -15.48
C ILE A 4 -1.40 -7.90 -14.01
N HIS A 5 -2.37 -8.75 -13.71
CA HIS A 5 -2.79 -9.04 -12.34
C HIS A 5 -1.97 -10.23 -11.80
N ILE A 6 -1.18 -9.98 -10.76
CA ILE A 6 -0.38 -10.99 -10.08
C ILE A 6 -0.76 -11.05 -8.59
N SER A 7 -0.78 -12.26 -8.03
CA SER A 7 -0.86 -12.45 -6.58
C SER A 7 0.55 -12.54 -6.03
N LEU A 8 0.89 -11.70 -5.05
CA LEU A 8 2.19 -11.72 -4.39
C LEU A 8 2.06 -11.68 -2.87
N PRO A 9 3.00 -12.30 -2.12
CA PRO A 9 3.08 -12.13 -0.67
C PRO A 9 3.25 -10.66 -0.31
N TYR A 10 2.56 -10.21 0.74
CA TYR A 10 2.64 -8.83 1.19
C TYR A 10 4.07 -8.41 1.55
N SER A 11 4.83 -9.27 2.21
CA SER A 11 6.22 -9.00 2.56
C SER A 11 7.08 -8.69 1.34
N PHE A 12 6.89 -9.45 0.25
CA PHE A 12 7.60 -9.22 -1.00
C PHE A 12 7.14 -7.95 -1.70
N PHE A 13 5.82 -7.65 -1.65
CA PHE A 13 5.29 -6.37 -2.12
C PHE A 13 5.95 -5.20 -1.39
N ALA A 14 5.96 -5.23 -0.06
CA ALA A 14 6.49 -4.19 0.79
C ALA A 14 7.99 -3.94 0.54
N GLU A 15 8.77 -5.00 0.36
CA GLU A 15 10.18 -4.91 -0.01
C GLU A 15 10.38 -4.22 -1.37
N LEU A 16 9.71 -4.71 -2.42
CA LEU A 16 9.80 -4.15 -3.77
C LEU A 16 9.33 -2.70 -3.81
N PHE A 17 8.21 -2.41 -3.15
CA PHE A 17 7.61 -1.09 -3.10
C PHE A 17 8.50 -0.10 -2.34
N GLY A 18 9.03 -0.50 -1.18
CA GLY A 18 9.98 0.30 -0.42
C GLY A 18 11.24 0.64 -1.23
N LYS A 19 11.80 -0.35 -1.95
CA LYS A 19 12.94 -0.13 -2.85
C LYS A 19 12.59 0.81 -4.00
N TYR A 20 11.44 0.59 -4.65
CA TYR A 20 10.95 1.45 -5.72
C TYR A 20 10.81 2.91 -5.25
N VAL A 21 10.18 3.14 -4.09
CA VAL A 21 10.04 4.47 -3.50
C VAL A 21 11.41 5.08 -3.20
N HIS A 22 12.30 4.34 -2.55
CA HIS A 22 13.64 4.82 -2.25
C HIS A 22 14.37 5.31 -3.49
N ASP A 23 14.45 4.47 -4.53
CA ASP A 23 15.26 4.77 -5.71
C ASP A 23 14.67 5.97 -6.47
N ASN A 24 13.35 6.00 -6.66
CA ASN A 24 12.70 7.08 -7.41
C ASN A 24 12.62 8.39 -6.63
N PHE A 25 12.48 8.37 -5.30
CA PHE A 25 12.50 9.60 -4.51
C PHE A 25 13.87 10.29 -4.53
N ASN A 26 14.94 9.51 -4.66
CA ASN A 26 16.32 10.00 -4.76
C ASN A 26 16.76 10.26 -6.21
N ALA A 27 15.87 10.12 -7.19
CA ALA A 27 16.20 10.35 -8.58
C ALA A 27 16.34 11.84 -8.93
N ASN A 28 17.26 12.13 -9.86
CA ASN A 28 17.42 13.49 -10.38
C ASN A 28 16.26 13.91 -11.30
N SER A 29 15.51 12.95 -11.85
CA SER A 29 14.36 13.21 -12.73
C SER A 29 13.11 13.58 -11.93
N ALA A 30 12.52 14.74 -12.24
CA ALA A 30 11.24 15.14 -11.65
C ALA A 30 10.11 14.16 -12.00
N ASP A 31 10.10 13.64 -13.23
CA ASP A 31 9.07 12.70 -13.69
C ASP A 31 9.10 11.39 -12.89
N GLU A 32 10.28 10.90 -12.53
CA GLU A 32 10.43 9.69 -11.71
C GLU A 32 9.91 9.91 -10.29
N ARG A 33 10.23 11.08 -9.69
CA ARG A 33 9.73 11.47 -8.36
C ARG A 33 8.22 11.60 -8.36
N LEU A 34 7.64 12.28 -9.36
CA LEU A 34 6.19 12.47 -9.49
C LEU A 34 5.46 11.15 -9.67
N ARG A 35 5.97 10.25 -10.53
CA ARG A 35 5.41 8.89 -10.68
C ARG A 35 5.46 8.10 -9.39
N ALA A 36 6.54 8.20 -8.63
CA ALA A 36 6.64 7.53 -7.34
C ALA A 36 5.65 8.11 -6.32
N ILE A 37 5.48 9.42 -6.26
CA ILE A 37 4.46 10.09 -5.43
C ILE A 37 3.05 9.58 -5.79
N GLU A 38 2.73 9.44 -7.08
CA GLU A 38 1.46 8.86 -7.53
C GLU A 38 1.27 7.42 -7.05
N GLN A 39 2.30 6.58 -7.13
CA GLN A 39 2.21 5.20 -6.64
C GLN A 39 2.05 5.15 -5.12
N VAL A 40 2.71 6.03 -4.36
CA VAL A 40 2.50 6.16 -2.90
C VAL A 40 1.05 6.48 -2.60
N ARG A 41 0.47 7.48 -3.28
CA ARG A 41 -0.94 7.83 -3.09
C ARG A 41 -1.88 6.67 -3.44
N LYS A 42 -1.61 5.97 -4.54
CA LYS A 42 -2.42 4.83 -5.02
C LYS A 42 -2.44 3.66 -4.05
N TYR A 43 -1.30 3.32 -3.46
CA TYR A 43 -1.16 2.13 -2.62
C TYR A 43 -1.12 2.41 -1.12
N TRP A 44 -1.24 3.68 -0.70
CA TRP A 44 -1.14 4.11 0.70
C TRP A 44 -1.94 3.23 1.68
N LEU A 45 -3.17 2.89 1.32
CA LEU A 45 -4.07 2.12 2.20
C LEU A 45 -3.62 0.67 2.40
N LEU A 46 -2.82 0.11 1.49
CA LEU A 46 -2.25 -1.24 1.60
C LEU A 46 -1.00 -1.28 2.49
N LEU A 47 -0.42 -0.14 2.81
CA LEU A 47 0.82 -0.05 3.56
C LEU A 47 0.57 -0.20 5.05
N ASP A 48 1.36 -1.05 5.70
CA ASP A 48 1.42 -1.16 7.15
C ASP A 48 2.12 0.07 7.77
N SER A 49 2.17 0.11 9.10
CA SER A 49 2.76 1.23 9.82
C SER A 49 4.24 1.42 9.51
N GLU A 50 5.01 0.34 9.35
CA GLU A 50 6.45 0.39 9.08
C GLU A 50 6.73 1.00 7.71
N GLN A 51 6.00 0.56 6.68
CA GLN A 51 6.12 1.10 5.32
C GLN A 51 5.70 2.57 5.26
N ARG A 52 4.62 2.94 5.96
CA ARG A 52 4.18 4.34 6.03
C ARG A 52 5.24 5.24 6.69
N GLU A 53 5.83 4.80 7.80
CA GLU A 53 6.91 5.52 8.46
C GLU A 53 8.15 5.64 7.58
N PHE A 54 8.53 4.57 6.87
CA PHE A 54 9.63 4.59 5.92
C PHE A 54 9.40 5.66 4.84
N ILE A 55 8.23 5.68 4.21
CA ILE A 55 7.89 6.65 3.17
C ILE A 55 7.91 8.08 3.70
N ILE A 56 7.32 8.33 4.86
CA ILE A 56 7.33 9.66 5.50
C ILE A 56 8.78 10.10 5.74
N LYS A 57 9.65 9.21 6.20
CA LYS A 57 11.06 9.51 6.41
C LYS A 57 11.77 9.85 5.10
N GLN A 58 11.51 9.13 4.01
CA GLN A 58 12.10 9.44 2.70
C GLN A 58 11.58 10.77 2.14
N ALA A 59 10.26 11.00 2.17
CA ALA A 59 9.64 12.25 1.72
C ALA A 59 10.16 13.46 2.51
N THR A 60 10.28 13.34 3.85
CA THR A 60 10.81 14.40 4.71
C THR A 60 12.24 14.80 4.35
N LYS A 61 13.08 13.83 3.95
CA LYS A 61 14.44 14.14 3.48
C LYS A 61 14.41 14.94 2.17
N GLN A 62 13.56 14.53 1.22
CA GLN A 62 13.50 15.13 -0.10
C GLN A 62 12.76 16.48 -0.14
N ALA A 63 11.83 16.74 0.78
CA ALA A 63 11.11 18.00 0.91
C ALA A 63 12.01 19.22 1.17
N ARG A 64 13.27 19.00 1.54
CA ARG A 64 14.30 20.04 1.66
C ARG A 64 14.75 20.58 0.30
N TYR A 65 14.65 19.76 -0.75
CA TYR A 65 15.18 20.03 -2.08
C TYR A 65 14.08 20.24 -3.11
N TYR A 66 12.96 19.51 -3.00
CA TYR A 66 11.92 19.53 -4.01
C TYR A 66 10.53 19.75 -3.39
N GLY A 67 9.75 20.64 -4.03
CA GLY A 67 8.46 21.12 -3.52
C GLY A 67 7.37 20.04 -3.51
N GLU A 68 7.41 19.13 -4.48
CA GLU A 68 6.44 18.05 -4.63
C GLU A 68 6.37 17.11 -3.41
N PHE A 69 7.46 16.99 -2.64
CA PHE A 69 7.43 16.20 -1.40
C PHE A 69 6.77 16.93 -0.24
N LYS A 70 6.74 18.27 -0.24
CA LYS A 70 5.94 19.01 0.75
C LYS A 70 4.46 18.75 0.52
N GLU A 71 4.02 18.80 -0.75
CA GLU A 71 2.66 18.46 -1.13
C GLU A 71 2.31 17.00 -0.81
N LEU A 72 3.25 16.07 -0.97
CA LEU A 72 3.06 14.68 -0.52
C LEU A 72 2.89 14.61 1.00
N LEU A 73 3.70 15.30 1.78
CA LEU A 73 3.61 15.28 3.25
C LEU A 73 2.30 15.88 3.75
N ASP A 74 1.84 16.98 3.16
CA ASP A 74 0.53 17.59 3.47
C ASP A 74 -0.61 16.62 3.14
N TRP A 75 -0.52 15.94 2.00
CA TRP A 75 -1.47 14.89 1.63
C TRP A 75 -1.44 13.72 2.64
N ILE A 76 -0.26 13.26 3.05
CA ILE A 76 -0.12 12.19 4.04
C ILE A 76 -0.76 12.59 5.36
N GLU A 77 -0.58 13.83 5.83
CA GLU A 77 -1.13 14.25 7.13
C GLU A 77 -2.65 14.14 7.17
N THR A 78 -3.33 14.46 6.06
CA THR A 78 -4.79 14.30 5.94
C THR A 78 -5.25 12.85 5.75
N HIS A 79 -4.35 11.94 5.35
CA HIS A 79 -4.65 10.53 5.06
C HIS A 79 -3.98 9.54 6.05
N ARG A 80 -3.27 10.04 7.05
CA ARG A 80 -2.42 9.26 7.97
C ARG A 80 -3.19 8.17 8.69
N ASN A 81 -4.38 8.53 9.19
CA ASN A 81 -5.25 7.65 9.97
C ASN A 81 -6.27 6.90 9.12
N GLN A 82 -6.13 6.93 7.79
CA GLN A 82 -6.98 6.14 6.92
C GLN A 82 -6.47 4.70 6.92
N TYR A 83 -7.38 3.80 7.23
CA TYR A 83 -7.19 2.36 7.11
C TYR A 83 -8.14 1.87 6.02
N GLN A 84 -7.76 0.83 5.29
CA GLN A 84 -8.80 0.11 4.56
C GLN A 84 -9.83 -0.34 5.57
N PRO A 85 -11.14 -0.15 5.32
CA PRO A 85 -12.14 -0.91 6.06
C PRO A 85 -11.74 -2.37 5.90
N THR A 86 -11.49 -3.03 7.03
CA THR A 86 -11.01 -4.41 7.08
C THR A 86 -11.82 -5.21 6.06
N PRO A 87 -11.20 -5.80 5.02
CA PRO A 87 -11.91 -6.80 4.23
C PRO A 87 -12.35 -7.83 5.25
N GLN A 88 -13.66 -7.99 5.45
CA GLN A 88 -14.17 -9.11 6.21
C GLN A 88 -13.47 -10.35 5.64
N PRO A 89 -12.82 -11.17 6.47
CA PRO A 89 -12.17 -12.36 5.94
C PRO A 89 -13.25 -13.11 5.15
N LEU A 90 -12.94 -13.52 3.91
CA LEU A 90 -13.77 -14.41 3.09
C LEU A 90 -14.12 -15.73 3.81
N ASN A 91 -13.55 -15.95 5.00
CA ASN A 91 -13.76 -17.08 5.90
C ASN A 91 -14.69 -16.78 7.10
N ALA A 92 -15.35 -15.62 7.16
CA ALA A 92 -16.42 -15.40 8.14
C ALA A 92 -17.69 -16.13 7.65
N PHE A 93 -17.78 -17.43 7.96
CA PHE A 93 -18.96 -18.29 7.81
C PHE A 93 -19.32 -18.68 6.36
N VAL A 94 -18.50 -19.55 5.75
CA VAL A 94 -19.13 -20.68 5.06
C VAL A 94 -19.52 -21.65 6.16
N GLU A 95 -20.73 -21.53 6.70
CA GLU A 95 -21.37 -22.65 7.38
C GLU A 95 -21.44 -23.77 6.34
N LEU A 96 -20.52 -24.75 6.45
CA LEU A 96 -20.70 -25.99 5.73
C LEU A 96 -22.05 -26.56 6.17
N PRO A 97 -22.95 -26.92 5.25
CA PRO A 97 -24.20 -27.54 5.65
C PRO A 97 -23.84 -28.79 6.46
N VAL A 98 -24.27 -28.81 7.73
CA VAL A 98 -24.21 -30.01 8.55
C VAL A 98 -25.12 -31.02 7.86
N VAL A 99 -24.53 -31.98 7.16
CA VAL A 99 -25.25 -33.10 6.60
C VAL A 99 -25.66 -33.97 7.78
N ASP A 100 -26.92 -33.85 8.22
CA ASP A 100 -27.52 -34.80 9.14
C ASP A 100 -27.57 -36.18 8.46
N THR A 101 -26.62 -37.05 8.80
CA THR A 101 -26.69 -38.47 8.46
C THR A 101 -27.60 -39.22 9.43
N ASN A 102 -28.86 -38.77 9.55
CA ASN A 102 -29.91 -39.58 10.15
C ASN A 102 -30.69 -40.27 9.03
N LYS A 103 -30.08 -41.33 8.47
CA LYS A 103 -30.85 -42.36 7.77
C LYS A 103 -31.39 -43.33 8.82
N SER A 104 -32.61 -43.06 9.24
CA SER A 104 -33.47 -44.03 9.93
C SER A 104 -34.32 -44.77 8.89
N ASN A 105 -34.41 -46.09 9.08
CA ASN A 105 -35.19 -47.13 8.40
C ASN A 105 -34.43 -47.99 7.39
#